data_AF-A0A496QAH2-F1
#
_entry.id   AF-A0A496QAH2-F1
#
_cell.length_a   1.000
_cell.length_b   1.000
_cell.length_c   1.000
_cell.angle_alpha   90.00
_cell.angle_beta   90.00
_cell.angle_gamma   90.00
#
_symmetry.space_group_name_H-M   'P 1'
#
loop_
_entity.id
_entity.type
_entity.pdbx_description
1 polymer ?
#
loop_
_entity_poly.entity_id
_entity_poly.type
_entity_poly.pdbx_seq_one_letter_code
_entity_poly.pdbx_strand_id
1 'polypeptide(L)'
;MQIRLDEFLNLLVARLDSLEVALDDLKLRTNVLARLLKARAEFDKSDVKSAVKEEFEVMKSAGMISEYKEEEVVGYSEQLWNWLNGNVQELREALEKYREKLEKVAQQVKSKANIDIASPDLITQLDQLKKGRKGEPPKIL
;
A
#
# COMPACT_ATOMS: atom_id res chain seq x y z
N MET A 1 15.46 -29.25 -1.20
CA MET A 1 15.42 -27.99 -1.96
C MET A 1 15.76 -26.85 -1.01
N GLN A 2 16.99 -26.34 -1.05
CA GLN A 2 17.28 -25.03 -0.47
C GLN A 2 16.93 -24.01 -1.53
N ILE A 3 15.74 -23.41 -1.40
CA ILE A 3 15.31 -22.31 -2.27
C ILE A 3 16.29 -21.16 -2.01
N ARG A 4 16.99 -20.70 -3.05
CA ARG A 4 17.85 -19.52 -2.93
C ARG A 4 16.96 -18.29 -2.75
N LEU A 5 17.43 -17.29 -2.02
CA LEU A 5 16.66 -16.07 -1.73
C LEU A 5 16.07 -15.45 -3.00
N ASP A 6 16.80 -15.50 -4.11
CA ASP A 6 16.37 -14.98 -5.41
C ASP A 6 15.20 -15.76 -6.02
N GLU A 7 15.17 -17.09 -5.85
CA GLU A 7 14.06 -17.94 -6.32
C GLU A 7 12.79 -17.70 -5.49
N PHE A 8 12.94 -17.45 -4.19
CA PHE A 8 11.83 -17.09 -3.31
C PHE A 8 11.26 -15.70 -3.64
N LEU A 9 12.14 -14.71 -3.90
CA LEU A 9 11.73 -13.37 -4.31
C LEU A 9 11.00 -13.40 -5.67
N ASN A 10 11.52 -14.15 -6.65
CA ASN A 10 10.85 -14.29 -7.94
C ASN A 10 9.47 -14.94 -7.83
N LEU A 11 9.31 -15.92 -6.94
CA LEU A 11 8.01 -16.56 -6.69
C LEU A 11 7.03 -15.60 -6.00
N LEU A 12 7.49 -14.77 -5.07
CA LEU A 12 6.68 -13.74 -4.44
C LEU A 12 6.22 -12.66 -5.44
N VAL A 13 7.13 -12.20 -6.31
CA VAL A 13 6.80 -11.22 -7.36
C VAL A 13 5.76 -11.80 -8.32
N ALA A 14 5.96 -13.03 -8.80
CA ALA A 14 4.97 -13.68 -9.68
C ALA A 14 3.60 -13.85 -9.01
N ARG A 15 3.57 -14.12 -7.69
CA ARG A 15 2.31 -14.21 -6.95
C ARG A 15 1.65 -12.84 -6.80
N LEU A 16 2.43 -11.80 -6.53
CA LEU A 16 1.96 -10.41 -6.48
C LEU A 16 1.35 -9.98 -7.81
N ASP A 17 2.05 -10.21 -8.93
CA ASP A 17 1.54 -9.89 -10.27
C ASP A 17 0.22 -10.62 -10.54
N SER A 18 0.12 -11.90 -10.17
CA SER A 18 -1.13 -12.66 -10.34
C SER A 18 -2.29 -12.13 -9.51
N LEU A 19 -2.02 -11.62 -8.31
CA LEU A 19 -3.02 -11.01 -7.44
C LEU A 19 -3.45 -9.64 -7.96
N GLU A 20 -2.52 -8.87 -8.52
CA GLU A 20 -2.81 -7.56 -9.13
C GLU A 20 -3.76 -7.73 -10.32
N VAL A 21 -3.46 -8.67 -11.23
CA VAL A 21 -4.33 -8.98 -12.38
C VAL A 21 -5.72 -9.43 -11.92
N ALA A 22 -5.80 -10.31 -10.92
CA ALA A 22 -7.09 -10.78 -10.40
C ALA A 22 -7.90 -9.64 -9.75
N LEU A 23 -7.23 -8.71 -9.08
CA LEU A 23 -7.85 -7.58 -8.42
C LEU A 23 -8.35 -6.54 -9.44
N ASP A 24 -7.65 -6.35 -10.54
CA ASP A 24 -8.10 -5.48 -11.64
C ASP A 24 -9.30 -6.07 -12.42
N ASP A 25 -9.31 -7.38 -12.68
CA ASP A 25 -10.47 -8.07 -13.25
C ASP A 25 -11.69 -7.98 -12.31
N LEU A 26 -11.49 -8.18 -11.01
CA LEU A 26 -12.55 -8.04 -10.01
C LEU A 26 -13.11 -6.61 -10.00
N LYS A 27 -12.24 -5.59 -9.96
CA LYS A 27 -12.66 -4.18 -10.05
C LYS A 27 -13.48 -3.93 -11.31
N LEU A 28 -13.04 -4.42 -12.47
CA LEU A 28 -13.75 -4.23 -13.74
C LEU A 28 -15.16 -4.83 -13.67
N ARG A 29 -15.28 -6.09 -13.24
CA ARG A 29 -16.59 -6.76 -13.13
C ARG A 29 -17.51 -6.05 -12.15
N THR A 30 -17.01 -5.70 -10.96
CA THR A 30 -17.83 -5.00 -9.96
C THR A 30 -18.26 -3.62 -10.44
N ASN A 31 -17.38 -2.88 -11.14
CA ASN A 31 -17.74 -1.59 -11.73
C ASN A 31 -18.82 -1.71 -12.82
N VAL A 32 -18.77 -2.76 -13.66
CA VAL A 32 -19.79 -3.01 -14.68
C VAL A 32 -21.13 -3.36 -14.02
N LEU A 33 -21.12 -4.21 -13.00
CA LEU A 33 -22.33 -4.58 -12.24
C LEU A 33 -22.92 -3.36 -11.53
N ALA A 34 -22.10 -2.53 -10.89
CA ALA A 34 -22.55 -1.31 -10.22
C ALA A 34 -23.22 -0.33 -11.20
N ARG A 35 -22.67 -0.17 -12.41
CA ARG A 35 -23.28 0.67 -13.47
C ARG A 35 -24.58 0.08 -14.00
N LEU A 36 -24.65 -1.24 -14.17
CA LEU A 36 -25.88 -1.92 -14.57
C LEU A 36 -26.98 -1.79 -13.52
N LEU A 37 -26.63 -1.89 -12.24
CA LEU A 37 -27.54 -1.69 -11.11
C LEU A 37 -28.06 -0.25 -11.11
N LYS A 38 -27.18 0.74 -11.19
CA LYS A 38 -27.56 2.17 -11.25
C LYS A 38 -28.46 2.50 -12.45
N ALA A 39 -28.26 1.83 -13.57
CA ALA A 39 -29.09 2.03 -14.76
C ALA A 39 -30.50 1.42 -14.65
N ARG A 40 -30.72 0.48 -13.72
CA ARG A 40 -31.98 -0.27 -13.59
C ARG A 40 -32.77 0.05 -12.33
N ALA A 41 -32.12 0.57 -11.30
CA ALA A 41 -32.74 0.93 -10.04
C ALA A 41 -32.32 2.35 -9.65
N GLU A 42 -33.28 3.15 -9.23
CA GLU A 42 -33.02 4.38 -8.50
C GLU A 42 -32.79 3.99 -7.04
N PHE A 43 -31.60 4.26 -6.54
CA PHE A 43 -31.25 4.09 -5.13
C PHE A 43 -30.51 5.34 -4.68
N ASP A 44 -30.80 5.74 -3.45
CA ASP A 44 -30.34 7.00 -2.89
C ASP A 44 -29.19 6.79 -1.91
N LYS A 45 -28.54 7.88 -1.46
CA LYS A 45 -27.43 7.78 -0.49
C LYS A 45 -27.85 7.10 0.82
N SER A 46 -29.14 7.18 1.20
CA SER A 46 -29.70 6.48 2.36
C SER A 46 -29.66 4.96 2.20
N ASP A 47 -29.92 4.45 1.01
CA ASP A 47 -30.01 3.01 0.73
C ASP A 47 -28.62 2.36 0.78
N VAL A 48 -27.60 3.10 0.33
CA VAL A 48 -26.20 2.69 0.50
C VAL A 48 -25.82 2.67 1.97
N LYS A 49 -26.26 3.66 2.76
CA LYS A 49 -25.97 3.69 4.20
C LYS A 49 -26.62 2.52 4.94
N SER A 50 -27.87 2.17 4.62
CA SER A 50 -28.54 1.01 5.23
C SER A 50 -27.85 -0.30 4.84
N ALA A 51 -27.49 -0.48 3.57
CA ALA A 51 -26.78 -1.66 3.11
C ALA A 51 -25.41 -1.83 3.79
N VAL A 52 -24.65 -0.73 3.96
CA VAL A 52 -23.37 -0.76 4.69
C VAL A 52 -23.60 -1.13 6.15
N LYS A 53 -24.61 -0.56 6.80
CA LYS A 53 -24.92 -0.89 8.19
C LYS A 53 -25.29 -2.36 8.37
N GLU A 54 -26.13 -2.91 7.49
CA GLU A 54 -26.47 -4.32 7.47
C GLU A 54 -25.23 -5.20 7.31
N GLU A 55 -24.31 -4.84 6.41
CA GLU A 55 -23.04 -5.57 6.25
C GLU A 55 -22.19 -5.55 7.53
N PHE A 56 -22.08 -4.40 8.20
CA PHE A 56 -21.39 -4.30 9.50
C PHE A 56 -22.06 -5.14 10.60
N GLU A 57 -23.39 -5.24 10.59
CA GLU A 57 -24.13 -6.14 11.49
C GLU A 57 -23.88 -7.62 11.16
N VAL A 58 -23.83 -7.99 9.88
CA VAL A 58 -23.45 -9.34 9.43
C VAL A 58 -22.03 -9.67 9.87
N MET A 59 -21.06 -8.77 9.65
CA MET A 59 -19.67 -8.97 10.08
C MET A 59 -19.55 -9.12 11.60
N LYS A 60 -20.34 -8.36 12.36
CA LYS A 60 -20.42 -8.49 13.82
C LYS A 60 -21.00 -9.85 14.23
N SER A 61 -22.09 -10.28 13.58
CA SER A 61 -22.73 -11.57 13.85
C SER A 61 -21.84 -12.76 13.50
N ALA A 62 -21.01 -12.62 12.47
CA ALA A 62 -20.02 -13.61 12.05
C ALA A 62 -18.79 -13.65 12.97
N GLY A 63 -18.69 -12.75 13.95
CA GLY A 63 -17.57 -12.64 14.88
C GLY A 63 -16.29 -12.09 14.24
N MET A 64 -16.38 -11.47 13.06
CA MET A 64 -15.23 -10.83 12.41
C MET A 64 -14.87 -9.50 13.05
N ILE A 65 -15.85 -8.81 13.66
CA ILE A 65 -15.69 -7.51 14.29
C ILE A 65 -16.45 -7.49 15.64
N SER A 66 -15.87 -6.90 16.67
CA SER A 66 -16.50 -6.78 18.00
C SER A 66 -17.54 -5.67 18.06
N GLU A 67 -17.16 -4.47 17.61
CA GLU A 67 -18.00 -3.27 17.55
C GLU A 67 -17.60 -2.43 16.34
N TYR A 68 -18.55 -1.66 15.81
CA TYR A 68 -18.31 -0.68 14.75
C TYR A 68 -18.90 0.66 15.18
N LYS A 69 -18.30 1.77 14.76
CA LYS A 69 -18.80 3.12 15.05
C LYS A 69 -19.69 3.62 13.92
N GLU A 70 -20.67 4.45 14.25
CA GLU A 70 -21.54 5.10 13.25
C GLU A 70 -20.72 5.96 12.27
N GLU A 71 -19.62 6.56 12.73
CA GLU A 71 -18.68 7.31 11.88
C GLU A 71 -18.03 6.42 10.80
N GLU A 72 -17.74 5.15 11.10
CA GLU A 72 -17.16 4.21 10.14
C GLU A 72 -18.20 3.84 9.07
N VAL A 73 -19.45 3.57 9.48
CA VAL A 73 -20.56 3.30 8.56
C VAL A 73 -20.78 4.48 7.61
N VAL A 74 -20.78 5.71 8.15
CA VAL A 74 -20.92 6.93 7.34
C VAL A 74 -19.74 7.04 6.37
N GLY A 75 -18.50 6.94 6.84
CA GLY A 75 -17.31 7.03 6.00
C GLY A 75 -17.29 6.02 4.85
N TYR A 76 -17.61 4.75 5.13
CA TYR A 76 -17.70 3.72 4.10
C TYR A 76 -18.87 3.96 3.13
N SER A 77 -20.03 4.40 3.63
CA SER A 77 -21.18 4.70 2.78
C SER A 77 -20.89 5.85 1.80
N GLU A 78 -20.17 6.88 2.24
CA GLU A 78 -19.78 8.00 1.36
C GLU A 78 -18.77 7.58 0.31
N GLN A 79 -17.77 6.78 0.69
CA GLN A 79 -16.80 6.24 -0.26
C GLN A 79 -17.47 5.38 -1.32
N LEU A 80 -18.37 4.48 -0.92
CA LEU A 80 -19.12 3.62 -1.84
C LEU A 80 -20.05 4.44 -2.74
N TRP A 81 -20.73 5.44 -2.20
CA TRP A 81 -21.59 6.34 -2.97
C TRP A 81 -20.81 7.12 -4.03
N ASN A 82 -19.65 7.67 -3.67
CA ASN A 82 -18.79 8.41 -4.61
C ASN A 82 -18.23 7.47 -5.69
N TRP A 83 -17.83 6.26 -5.29
CA TRP A 83 -17.37 5.24 -6.23
C TRP A 83 -18.47 4.83 -7.23
N LEU A 84 -19.69 4.61 -6.74
CA LEU A 84 -20.84 4.25 -7.58
C LEU A 84 -21.30 5.40 -8.48
N ASN A 85 -21.19 6.64 -8.02
CA ASN A 85 -21.42 7.80 -8.86
C ASN A 85 -20.36 7.96 -9.95
N GLY A 86 -19.20 7.32 -9.81
CA GLY A 86 -18.20 7.24 -10.85
C GLY A 86 -17.80 8.63 -11.32
N ASN A 87 -17.63 9.57 -10.38
CA ASN A 87 -17.28 10.93 -10.68
C ASN A 87 -15.87 10.94 -11.28
N VAL A 88 -15.79 10.92 -12.62
CA VAL A 88 -14.54 10.86 -13.39
C VAL A 88 -13.60 12.01 -13.00
N GLN A 89 -14.19 13.12 -12.56
CA GLN A 89 -13.49 14.29 -12.06
C GLN A 89 -12.75 14.00 -10.75
N GLU A 90 -13.41 13.39 -9.76
CA GLU A 90 -12.77 12.99 -8.50
C GLU A 90 -11.72 11.90 -8.71
N LEU A 91 -11.97 10.94 -9.61
CA LEU A 91 -10.97 9.92 -9.97
C LEU A 91 -9.72 10.55 -10.59
N ARG A 92 -9.89 11.54 -11.49
CA ARG A 92 -8.76 12.30 -12.05
C ARG A 92 -8.01 13.07 -10.97
N GLU A 93 -8.71 13.79 -10.10
CA GLU A 93 -8.08 14.54 -9.01
C GLU A 93 -7.36 13.64 -8.00
N ALA A 94 -7.93 12.47 -7.69
CA ALA A 94 -7.30 11.47 -6.84
C ALA A 94 -6.04 10.87 -7.50
N LEU A 95 -6.08 10.61 -8.81
CA LEU A 95 -4.92 10.19 -9.60
C LEU A 95 -3.84 11.26 -9.65
N GLU A 96 -4.20 12.54 -9.82
CA GLU A 96 -3.27 13.66 -9.82
C GLU A 96 -2.57 13.77 -8.45
N LYS A 97 -3.33 13.75 -7.34
CA LYS A 97 -2.79 13.76 -5.98
C LYS A 97 -1.92 12.54 -5.68
N TYR A 98 -2.24 11.38 -6.24
CA TYR A 98 -1.44 10.18 -6.10
C TYR A 98 -0.12 10.28 -6.87
N ARG A 99 -0.15 10.80 -8.11
CA ARG A 99 1.05 11.11 -8.90
C ARG A 99 1.94 12.11 -8.19
N GLU A 100 1.39 13.20 -7.66
CA GLU A 100 2.16 14.18 -6.89
C GLU A 100 2.83 13.56 -5.65
N LYS A 101 2.13 12.65 -4.95
CA LYS A 101 2.72 11.93 -3.82
C LYS A 101 3.86 11.02 -4.26
N LEU A 102 3.71 10.31 -5.38
CA LEU A 102 4.77 9.48 -5.95
C LEU A 102 5.97 10.32 -6.39
N GLU A 103 5.75 11.47 -7.01
CA GLU A 103 6.83 12.39 -7.37
C GLU A 103 7.51 12.95 -6.14
N LYS A 104 6.77 13.33 -5.09
CA LYS A 104 7.34 13.78 -3.82
C LYS A 104 8.14 12.68 -3.15
N VAL A 105 7.68 11.44 -3.16
CA VAL A 105 8.42 10.29 -2.64
C VAL A 105 9.65 10.02 -3.50
N ALA A 106 9.55 10.06 -4.82
CA ALA A 106 10.68 9.89 -5.73
C ALA A 106 11.73 11.01 -5.57
N GLN A 107 11.29 12.25 -5.35
CA GLN A 107 12.15 13.39 -5.04
C GLN A 107 12.77 13.25 -3.64
N GLN A 108 12.02 12.75 -2.66
CA GLN A 108 12.53 12.44 -1.31
C GLN A 108 13.52 11.28 -1.34
N VAL A 109 13.33 10.29 -2.19
CA VAL A 109 14.29 9.18 -2.39
C VAL A 109 15.51 9.70 -3.12
N LYS A 110 15.38 10.56 -4.14
CA LYS A 110 16.52 11.22 -4.80
C LYS A 110 17.29 12.16 -3.88
N SER A 111 16.62 12.85 -2.95
CA SER A 111 17.27 13.73 -1.96
C SER A 111 17.80 12.98 -0.73
N LYS A 112 17.19 11.84 -0.34
CA LYS A 112 17.72 10.89 0.65
C LYS A 112 18.73 9.89 0.07
N ALA A 113 18.90 9.81 -1.25
CA ALA A 113 19.99 9.06 -1.88
C ALA A 113 21.37 9.69 -1.61
N ASN A 114 21.41 10.88 -0.98
CA ASN A 114 22.60 11.44 -0.33
C ASN A 114 22.74 10.99 1.14
N ILE A 115 22.09 9.91 1.57
CA ILE A 115 22.64 9.16 2.70
C ILE A 115 23.88 8.46 2.12
N ASP A 116 25.06 8.99 2.45
CA ASP A 116 26.36 8.34 2.28
C ASP A 116 26.31 6.98 2.99
N ILE A 117 25.70 5.99 2.34
CA ILE A 117 25.97 4.59 2.62
C ILE A 117 27.41 4.45 2.16
N ALA A 118 28.34 4.63 3.11
CA ALA A 118 29.77 4.59 2.86
C ALA A 118 30.08 3.44 1.91
N SER A 119 30.68 3.77 0.76
CA SER A 119 31.08 2.79 -0.24
C SER A 119 31.80 1.63 0.45
N PRO A 120 31.61 0.37 0.04
CA PRO A 120 32.26 -0.80 0.66
C PRO A 120 33.79 -0.65 0.84
N ASP A 121 34.42 0.20 0.03
CA ASP A 121 35.82 0.61 0.11
C ASP A 121 36.18 1.39 1.40
N LEU A 122 35.27 2.21 1.94
CA LEU A 122 35.48 2.94 3.20
C LEU A 122 35.42 2.00 4.42
N ILE A 123 34.57 0.98 4.39
CA ILE A 123 34.48 -0.02 5.46
C ILE A 123 35.75 -0.88 5.46
N THR A 124 36.27 -1.25 4.29
CA THR A 124 37.52 -2.01 4.18
C THR A 124 38.74 -1.19 4.59
N GLN A 125 38.78 0.12 4.30
CA GLN A 125 39.84 1.02 4.79
C GLN A 125 39.79 1.21 6.32
N LEU A 126 38.59 1.35 6.90
CA LEU A 126 38.41 1.42 8.35
C LEU A 126 38.82 0.11 9.05
N ASP A 127 38.54 -1.05 8.45
CA ASP A 127 38.92 -2.35 9.01
C ASP A 127 40.44 -2.59 8.93
N GLN A 128 41.11 -2.07 7.88
CA GLN A 128 42.58 -2.05 7.78
C GLN A 128 43.22 -1.12 8.82
N LEU A 129 42.65 0.08 9.02
CA LEU A 129 43.10 1.02 10.06
C LEU A 129 42.89 0.46 11.48
N LYS A 130 41.83 -0.33 11.71
CA LYS A 130 41.56 -0.97 12.99
C LYS A 130 42.48 -2.16 13.29
N LYS A 131 42.96 -2.85 12.25
CA LYS A 131 43.97 -3.94 12.38
C LYS A 131 45.41 -3.44 12.61
N GLY A 132 45.71 -2.17 12.32
CA GLY A 132 47.03 -1.57 12.57
C GLY A 132 47.31 -1.07 14.00
N ARG A 133 46.35 -1.19 14.94
CA ARG A 133 46.46 -0.62 16.30
C ARG A 133 46.36 -1.65 17.43
N LYS A 134 46.96 -2.83 17.25
CA LYS A 134 47.25 -3.76 18.36
C LYS A 134 48.68 -4.26 18.28
N GLY A 135 49.55 -3.64 19.08
CA GLY A 135 50.82 -4.24 19.50
C GLY A 135 52.02 -3.29 19.45
N GLU A 136 52.16 -2.42 20.46
CA GLU A 136 53.44 -2.15 21.14
C GLU A 136 53.24 -1.09 22.26
N PRO A 137 53.74 -1.31 23.48
CA PRO A 137 53.67 -0.31 24.56
C PRO A 137 54.75 0.77 24.37
N PRO A 138 54.52 2.01 24.85
CA PRO A 138 55.47 3.11 24.66
C PRO A 138 56.73 2.92 25.51
N LYS A 139 57.91 2.98 24.88
CA LYS A 139 59.19 3.20 25.58
C LYS A 139 59.26 4.67 26.01
N ILE A 140 59.33 4.86 27.33
CA ILE A 140 59.64 6.12 27.99
C ILE A 140 61.13 6.41 27.75
N LEU A 141 61.42 7.60 27.22
CA LEU A 141 62.73 8.27 27.33
C LEU A 141 62.60 9.39 28.36
#